data_AF-A0A1H2EPB3-F1
#
_entry.id   AF-A0A1H2EPB3-F1
#
_cell.length_a   1.000
_cell.length_b   1.000
_cell.length_c   1.000
_cell.angle_alpha   90.00
_cell.angle_beta   90.00
_cell.angle_gamma   90.00
#
_symmetry.space_group_name_H-M   'P 1'
#
loop_
_entity.id
_entity.type
_entity.pdbx_description
1 polymer ?
#
loop_
_entity_poly.entity_id
_entity_poly.type
_entity_poly.pdbx_seq_one_letter_code
_entity_poly.pdbx_strand_id
1 'polypeptide(L)'
;MTAPVIVSPADPEKIAAVLQAKRARETAQALRVVQRRLMRGRDLSATHRVIACRVPSAAPPAPETLPPVTREVTIVDVEDVICDVVERRGVTRAQVLAGSRISQITDARHEIWWTLHVEHGLSYSRIGRVFNRDHTTVLHGVKRWQARAERRQRIDAFLARVLAENGCAPEALASGGRGTEARRARRVAIQALTERMGLSAADVGEVVGLSRDAVQQRLSRWRRASGEGDL
;
A
#
# COMPACT_ATOMS: atom_id res chain seq x y z
N MET A 1 -29.81 -37.75 -26.56
CA MET A 1 -29.70 -38.48 -25.27
C MET A 1 -28.50 -37.93 -24.53
N THR A 2 -28.71 -37.15 -23.48
CA THR A 2 -27.63 -36.57 -22.67
C THR A 2 -27.88 -36.98 -21.23
N ALA A 3 -26.99 -37.80 -20.67
CA ALA A 3 -27.13 -38.34 -19.32
C ALA A 3 -26.97 -37.23 -18.27
N PRO A 4 -27.77 -37.22 -17.18
CA PRO A 4 -27.60 -36.24 -16.11
C PRO A 4 -26.37 -36.57 -15.26
N VAL A 5 -25.53 -35.56 -15.05
CA VAL A 5 -24.37 -35.60 -14.14
C VAL A 5 -24.89 -35.59 -12.71
N ILE A 6 -24.73 -36.71 -11.99
CA ILE A 6 -24.99 -36.78 -10.55
C ILE A 6 -23.75 -36.26 -9.84
N VAL A 7 -23.82 -35.04 -9.30
CA VAL A 7 -22.80 -34.52 -8.39
C VAL A 7 -23.08 -35.11 -7.01
N SER A 8 -22.17 -35.98 -6.53
CA SER A 8 -22.26 -36.57 -5.19
C SER A 8 -22.16 -35.46 -4.13
N PRO A 9 -23.05 -35.42 -3.11
CA PRO A 9 -23.01 -34.39 -2.09
C PRO A 9 -21.69 -34.47 -1.30
N ALA A 10 -21.06 -33.33 -1.08
CA ALA A 10 -19.81 -33.23 -0.33
C ALA A 10 -20.01 -33.74 1.12
N ASP A 11 -19.08 -34.58 1.56
CA ASP A 11 -19.05 -35.22 2.87
C ASP A 11 -19.09 -34.16 4.00
N PRO A 12 -20.13 -34.18 4.87
CA PRO A 12 -20.32 -33.16 5.91
C PRO A 12 -19.17 -33.10 6.92
N GLU A 13 -18.43 -34.19 7.13
CA GLU A 13 -17.29 -34.22 8.05
C GLU A 13 -16.10 -33.43 7.52
N LYS A 14 -15.87 -33.47 6.20
CA LYS A 14 -14.80 -32.67 5.55
C LYS A 14 -15.13 -31.18 5.59
N ILE A 15 -16.40 -30.82 5.45
CA ILE A 15 -16.88 -29.44 5.60
C ILE A 15 -16.63 -28.96 7.04
N ALA A 16 -16.98 -29.77 8.04
CA ALA A 16 -16.75 -29.45 9.45
C ALA A 16 -15.26 -29.27 9.79
N ALA A 17 -14.39 -30.14 9.26
CA ALA A 17 -12.94 -30.06 9.45
C ALA A 17 -12.33 -28.79 8.83
N VAL A 18 -12.75 -28.41 7.61
CA VAL A 18 -12.31 -27.17 6.95
C VAL A 18 -12.77 -25.95 7.75
N LEU A 19 -13.99 -25.97 8.28
CA LEU A 19 -14.53 -24.89 9.11
C LEU A 19 -13.81 -24.76 10.45
N GLN A 20 -13.46 -25.88 11.10
CA GLN A 20 -12.65 -25.86 12.33
C GLN A 20 -11.23 -25.32 12.08
N ALA A 21 -10.59 -25.75 10.99
CA ALA A 21 -9.28 -25.23 10.60
C ALA A 21 -9.33 -23.73 10.25
N LYS A 22 -10.43 -23.24 9.66
CA LYS A 22 -10.65 -21.80 9.39
C LYS A 22 -10.83 -21.01 10.69
N ARG A 23 -11.69 -21.49 11.61
CA ARG A 23 -11.89 -20.89 12.94
C ARG A 23 -10.60 -20.78 13.72
N ALA A 24 -9.76 -21.81 13.70
CA ALA A 24 -8.46 -21.80 14.37
C ALA A 24 -7.51 -20.71 13.84
N ARG A 25 -7.50 -20.49 12.51
CA ARG A 25 -6.71 -19.42 11.87
C ARG A 25 -7.24 -18.02 12.23
N GLU A 26 -8.56 -17.85 12.27
CA GLU A 26 -9.22 -16.60 12.65
C GLU A 26 -8.92 -16.22 14.10
N THR A 27 -9.04 -17.17 15.04
CA THR A 27 -8.65 -16.95 16.44
C THR A 27 -7.17 -16.60 16.56
N ALA A 28 -6.29 -17.25 15.80
CA ALA A 28 -4.86 -16.93 15.83
C ALA A 28 -4.56 -15.51 15.31
N GLN A 29 -5.32 -15.02 14.33
CA GLN A 29 -5.15 -13.67 13.80
C GLN A 29 -5.70 -12.59 14.75
N ALA A 30 -6.86 -12.82 15.36
CA ALA A 30 -7.40 -11.93 16.39
C ALA A 30 -6.49 -11.89 17.63
N LEU A 31 -5.98 -13.04 18.08
CA LEU A 31 -5.01 -13.13 19.16
C LEU A 31 -3.71 -12.40 18.83
N ARG A 32 -3.22 -12.43 17.59
CA ARG A 32 -2.04 -11.65 17.18
C ARG A 32 -2.24 -10.14 17.31
N VAL A 33 -3.44 -9.63 17.04
CA VAL A 33 -3.76 -8.19 17.19
C VAL A 33 -3.82 -7.81 18.67
N VAL A 34 -4.50 -8.62 19.48
CA VAL A 34 -4.60 -8.43 20.94
C VAL A 34 -3.23 -8.58 21.63
N GLN A 35 -2.43 -9.57 21.24
CA GLN A 35 -1.09 -9.82 21.74
C GLN A 35 -0.13 -8.67 21.40
N ARG A 36 -0.21 -8.10 20.18
CA ARG A 36 0.58 -6.93 19.79
C ARG A 36 0.20 -5.68 20.61
N ARG A 37 -1.07 -5.56 21.01
CA ARG A 37 -1.58 -4.48 21.88
C ARG A 37 -1.12 -4.64 23.34
N LEU A 38 -1.18 -5.85 23.90
CA LEU A 38 -0.65 -6.17 25.24
C LEU A 38 0.86 -5.92 25.33
N MET A 39 1.62 -6.34 24.31
CA MET A 39 3.07 -6.13 24.26
C MET A 39 3.49 -4.65 24.19
N ARG A 40 2.59 -3.74 23.78
CA ARG A 40 2.85 -2.30 23.71
C ARG A 40 2.33 -1.51 24.93
N GLY A 41 1.80 -2.20 25.95
CA GLY A 41 1.38 -1.58 27.22
C GLY A 41 0.27 -0.52 27.10
N ARG A 42 -0.55 -0.58 26.03
CA ARG A 42 -1.63 0.40 25.81
C ARG A 42 -2.97 -0.18 26.29
N ASP A 43 -3.61 0.50 27.23
CA ASP A 43 -4.97 0.21 27.66
C ASP A 43 -5.96 0.33 26.48
N LEU A 44 -6.99 -0.51 26.50
CA LEU A 44 -8.12 -0.44 25.57
C LEU A 44 -8.92 0.86 25.87
N SER A 45 -8.49 1.99 25.33
CA SER A 45 -9.10 3.31 25.58
C SER A 45 -10.58 3.35 25.18
N ALA A 46 -11.45 3.88 26.05
CA ALA A 46 -12.92 3.97 25.92
C ALA A 46 -13.46 4.76 24.70
N THR A 47 -12.61 5.16 23.76
CA THR A 47 -12.97 5.93 22.56
C THR A 47 -13.20 5.05 21.32
N HIS A 48 -13.51 3.76 21.53
CA HIS A 48 -13.80 2.78 20.47
C HIS A 48 -15.04 3.16 19.67
N ARG A 49 -14.89 3.97 18.61
CA ARG A 49 -15.96 4.19 17.65
C ARG A 49 -15.84 3.07 16.61
N VAL A 50 -16.66 2.03 16.74
CA VAL A 50 -16.73 0.88 15.83
C VAL A 50 -16.98 1.33 14.38
N ILE A 51 -16.05 1.05 13.46
CA ILE A 51 -16.20 1.41 12.05
C ILE A 51 -15.64 0.34 11.10
N ALA A 52 -16.43 -0.70 10.81
CA ALA A 52 -16.61 -1.25 9.45
C ALA A 52 -17.51 -2.50 9.48
N CYS A 53 -18.71 -2.39 8.90
CA CYS A 53 -19.45 -3.54 8.38
C CYS A 53 -19.46 -3.39 6.87
N ARG A 54 -18.90 -4.34 6.12
CA ARG A 54 -19.07 -4.40 4.66
C ARG A 54 -20.36 -5.15 4.36
N VAL A 55 -21.31 -4.50 3.70
CA VAL A 55 -22.42 -5.15 2.97
C VAL A 55 -22.19 -4.89 1.49
N PRO A 56 -21.98 -5.90 0.63
CA PRO A 56 -22.28 -5.73 -0.79
C PRO A 56 -23.80 -5.64 -0.91
N SER A 57 -24.29 -4.43 -1.21
CA SER A 57 -25.67 -4.17 -1.56
C SER A 57 -25.98 -4.87 -2.89
N ALA A 58 -26.49 -6.10 -2.82
CA ALA A 58 -27.24 -6.72 -3.90
C ALA A 58 -28.26 -7.67 -3.27
N ALA A 59 -29.49 -7.21 -3.14
CA ALA A 59 -30.65 -8.08 -2.95
C ALA A 59 -31.83 -7.51 -3.73
N PRO A 60 -32.35 -8.20 -4.74
CA PRO A 60 -33.78 -8.47 -4.83
C PRO A 60 -34.14 -9.62 -3.86
N PRO A 61 -35.39 -9.67 -3.36
CA PRO A 61 -35.74 -10.46 -2.18
C PRO A 61 -35.76 -11.98 -2.41
N ALA A 62 -35.33 -12.69 -1.37
CA ALA A 62 -35.51 -14.09 -0.94
C ALA A 62 -36.03 -15.15 -1.94
N PRO A 63 -35.54 -16.39 -1.78
CA PRO A 63 -36.32 -17.31 -0.95
C PRO A 63 -35.53 -17.86 0.25
N GLU A 64 -36.27 -18.08 1.33
CA GLU A 64 -35.85 -18.61 2.63
C GLU A 64 -35.17 -19.98 2.49
N THR A 65 -33.86 -20.07 2.79
CA THR A 65 -33.14 -21.27 3.32
C THR A 65 -31.60 -21.08 3.30
N LEU A 66 -31.07 -19.88 3.57
CA LEU A 66 -29.63 -19.69 3.71
C LEU A 66 -29.20 -19.73 5.19
N PRO A 67 -28.14 -20.48 5.55
CA PRO A 67 -27.60 -20.51 6.91
C PRO A 67 -27.17 -19.11 7.37
N PRO A 68 -27.18 -18.80 8.68
CA PRO A 68 -26.89 -17.47 9.17
C PRO A 68 -25.50 -17.04 8.72
N VAL A 69 -25.44 -15.95 7.95
CA VAL A 69 -24.19 -15.31 7.54
C VAL A 69 -23.49 -14.82 8.82
N THR A 70 -22.56 -15.61 9.36
CA THR A 70 -21.71 -15.19 10.49
C THR A 70 -20.74 -14.14 9.98
N ARG A 71 -21.01 -12.88 10.35
CA ARG A 71 -20.25 -11.70 9.95
C ARG A 71 -18.97 -11.63 10.79
N GLU A 72 -17.80 -11.79 10.17
CA GLU A 72 -16.52 -11.43 10.78
C GLU A 72 -16.51 -9.91 11.00
N VAL A 73 -16.52 -9.44 12.26
CA VAL A 73 -16.44 -8.00 12.60
C VAL A 73 -15.02 -7.68 13.03
N THR A 74 -14.22 -7.16 12.11
CA THR A 74 -12.90 -6.61 12.44
C THR A 74 -13.10 -5.19 12.97
N ILE A 75 -12.88 -4.97 14.26
CA ILE A 75 -12.92 -3.63 14.84
C ILE A 75 -11.63 -2.91 14.44
N VAL A 76 -11.73 -1.97 13.50
CA VAL A 76 -10.64 -1.11 13.09
C VAL A 76 -10.72 0.18 13.90
N ASP A 77 -9.65 0.51 14.62
CA ASP A 77 -9.49 1.82 15.22
C ASP A 77 -8.82 2.76 14.20
N VAL A 78 -9.51 3.85 13.86
CA VAL A 78 -8.98 4.86 12.96
C VAL A 78 -7.72 5.51 13.55
N GLU A 79 -7.65 5.62 14.88
CA GLU A 79 -6.51 6.18 15.57
C GLU A 79 -5.26 5.29 15.45
N ASP A 80 -5.42 3.97 15.48
CA ASP A 80 -4.31 3.03 15.25
C ASP A 80 -3.69 3.23 13.85
N VAL A 81 -4.52 3.37 12.82
CA VAL A 81 -4.06 3.62 11.45
C VAL A 81 -3.33 4.96 11.34
N ILE A 82 -3.84 5.99 12.01
CA ILE A 82 -3.18 7.31 12.05
C ILE A 82 -1.81 7.19 12.71
N CYS A 83 -1.72 6.59 13.90
CA CYS A 83 -0.45 6.40 14.60
C CYS A 83 0.57 5.63 13.76
N ASP A 84 0.18 4.52 13.16
CA ASP A 84 1.07 3.67 12.36
C ASP A 84 1.63 4.41 11.12
N VAL A 85 0.85 5.27 10.47
CA VAL A 85 1.33 6.08 9.33
C VAL A 85 2.19 7.24 9.81
N VAL A 86 1.78 7.93 10.87
CA VAL A 86 2.48 9.09 11.45
C VAL A 86 3.89 8.71 11.92
N GLU A 87 4.03 7.58 12.62
CA GLU A 87 5.32 7.03 13.06
C GLU A 87 6.23 6.71 11.87
N ARG A 88 5.71 6.01 10.84
CA ARG A 88 6.49 5.65 9.65
C ARG A 88 6.93 6.85 8.82
N ARG A 89 6.13 7.92 8.76
CA ARG A 89 6.35 9.11 7.91
C ARG A 89 7.13 10.22 8.60
N GLY A 90 7.36 10.12 9.91
CA GLY A 90 8.01 11.17 10.70
C GLY A 90 7.22 12.49 10.71
N VAL A 91 5.90 12.42 10.67
CA VAL A 91 5.00 13.58 10.82
C VAL A 91 4.33 13.52 12.19
N THR A 92 3.52 14.51 12.56
CA THR A 92 2.70 14.46 13.78
C THR A 92 1.22 14.29 13.48
N ARG A 93 0.48 13.70 14.42
CA ARG A 93 -0.98 13.58 14.33
C ARG A 93 -1.66 14.93 14.07
N ALA A 94 -1.25 15.96 14.81
CA ALA A 94 -1.78 17.31 14.67
C ALA A 94 -1.57 17.86 13.26
N GLN A 95 -0.40 17.62 12.66
CA GLN A 95 -0.10 18.03 11.29
C GLN A 95 -1.00 17.34 10.26
N VAL A 96 -1.24 16.03 10.40
CA VAL A 96 -2.09 15.27 9.48
C VAL A 96 -3.54 15.74 9.53
N LEU A 97 -4.08 16.01 10.72
CA LEU A 97 -5.43 16.52 10.90
C LEU A 97 -5.57 18.00 10.48
N ALA A 98 -4.49 18.80 10.64
CA ALA A 98 -4.45 20.18 10.21
C ALA A 98 -4.57 20.32 8.68
N GLY A 99 -4.94 21.53 8.22
CA GLY A 99 -5.11 21.86 6.79
C GLY A 99 -3.82 22.14 6.01
N SER A 100 -2.66 21.69 6.50
CA SER A 100 -1.38 21.95 5.83
C SER A 100 -1.35 21.31 4.44
N ARG A 101 -0.79 22.06 3.47
CA ARG A 101 -0.58 21.65 2.07
C ARG A 101 0.87 21.23 1.79
N ILE A 102 1.71 21.11 2.82
CA ILE A 102 3.06 20.57 2.69
C ILE A 102 2.95 19.14 2.13
N SER A 103 3.76 18.82 1.12
CA SER A 103 3.65 17.54 0.38
C SER A 103 3.76 16.34 1.31
N GLN A 104 4.77 16.31 2.20
CA GLN A 104 4.98 15.20 3.14
C GLN A 104 3.75 14.92 4.02
N ILE A 105 3.10 15.97 4.52
CA ILE A 105 1.89 15.86 5.35
C ILE A 105 0.69 15.40 4.49
N THR A 106 0.56 15.98 3.29
CA THR A 106 -0.52 15.64 2.36
C THR A 106 -0.42 14.19 1.89
N ASP A 107 0.80 13.71 1.65
CA ASP A 107 1.07 12.33 1.26
C ASP A 107 0.77 11.35 2.40
N ALA A 108 1.17 11.66 3.63
CA ALA A 108 0.77 10.88 4.81
C ALA A 108 -0.76 10.83 4.96
N ARG A 109 -1.45 11.95 4.73
CA ARG A 109 -2.92 12.02 4.80
C ARG A 109 -3.59 11.16 3.72
N HIS A 110 -3.09 11.24 2.48
CA HIS A 110 -3.59 10.42 1.37
C HIS A 110 -3.37 8.92 1.62
N GLU A 111 -2.22 8.54 2.20
CA GLU A 111 -1.96 7.15 2.61
C GLU A 111 -3.00 6.69 3.64
N ILE A 112 -3.25 7.46 4.70
CA ILE A 112 -4.24 7.12 5.72
C ILE A 112 -5.63 6.95 5.11
N TRP A 113 -6.06 7.88 4.25
CA TRP A 113 -7.36 7.77 3.61
C TRP A 113 -7.47 6.55 2.71
N TRP A 114 -6.40 6.23 1.97
CA TRP A 114 -6.36 5.04 1.14
C TRP A 114 -6.42 3.77 1.98
N THR A 115 -5.65 3.66 3.06
CA THR A 115 -5.67 2.51 3.99
C THR A 115 -7.05 2.33 4.62
N LEU A 116 -7.64 3.40 5.16
CA LEU A 116 -8.98 3.37 5.74
C LEU A 116 -10.05 2.94 4.73
N HIS A 117 -9.94 3.41 3.48
CA HIS A 117 -10.92 3.08 2.45
C HIS A 117 -10.73 1.66 1.89
N VAL A 118 -9.52 1.33 1.46
CA VAL A 118 -9.20 0.11 0.71
C VAL A 118 -9.02 -1.09 1.63
N GLU A 119 -8.26 -0.94 2.72
CA GLU A 119 -7.98 -2.06 3.64
C GLU A 119 -9.10 -2.25 4.67
N HIS A 120 -9.78 -1.17 5.05
CA HIS A 120 -10.79 -1.19 6.11
C HIS A 120 -12.21 -0.89 5.64
N GLY A 121 -12.42 -0.55 4.36
CA GLY A 121 -13.77 -0.42 3.78
C GLY A 121 -14.55 0.81 4.24
N LEU A 122 -13.90 1.85 4.78
CA LEU A 122 -14.58 3.08 5.19
C LEU A 122 -15.10 3.87 3.98
N SER A 123 -16.30 4.45 4.11
CA SER A 123 -16.82 5.36 3.09
C SER A 123 -16.09 6.71 3.12
N TYR A 124 -15.97 7.36 1.96
CA TYR A 124 -15.32 8.67 1.83
C TYR A 124 -15.95 9.74 2.74
N SER A 125 -17.28 9.73 2.88
CA SER A 125 -17.99 10.66 3.76
C SER A 125 -17.64 10.44 5.23
N ARG A 126 -17.43 9.19 5.65
CA ARG A 126 -17.06 8.87 7.03
C ARG A 126 -15.64 9.30 7.34
N ILE A 127 -14.72 9.04 6.41
CA ILE A 127 -13.34 9.55 6.48
C ILE A 127 -13.37 11.08 6.51
N GLY A 128 -14.16 11.72 5.65
CA GLY A 128 -14.32 13.18 5.64
C GLY A 128 -14.73 13.76 6.99
N ARG A 129 -15.69 13.12 7.68
CA ARG A 129 -16.09 13.53 9.05
C ARG A 129 -14.97 13.39 10.07
N VAL A 130 -14.15 12.34 10.00
CA VAL A 130 -13.01 12.15 10.93
C VAL A 130 -11.95 13.23 10.71
N PHE A 131 -11.66 13.57 9.46
CA PHE A 131 -10.60 14.52 9.10
C PHE A 131 -11.09 15.97 8.93
N ASN A 132 -12.38 16.23 9.17
CA ASN A 132 -13.06 17.49 8.87
C ASN A 132 -12.79 17.99 7.43
N ARG A 133 -13.03 17.11 6.45
CA ARG A 133 -12.85 17.34 5.01
C ARG A 133 -14.06 16.92 4.20
N ASP A 134 -14.24 17.57 3.05
CA ASP A 134 -15.25 17.13 2.11
C ASP A 134 -14.88 15.75 1.53
N HIS A 135 -15.90 14.93 1.33
CA HIS A 135 -15.77 13.57 0.82
C HIS A 135 -15.15 13.51 -0.59
N THR A 136 -15.35 14.53 -1.43
CA THR A 136 -14.69 14.62 -2.75
C THR A 136 -13.18 14.84 -2.60
N THR A 137 -12.75 15.62 -1.60
CA THR A 137 -11.32 15.80 -1.28
C THR A 137 -10.69 14.48 -0.86
N VAL A 138 -11.39 13.70 -0.03
CA VAL A 138 -10.95 12.36 0.37
C VAL A 138 -10.84 11.44 -0.86
N LEU A 139 -11.86 11.39 -1.70
CA LEU A 139 -11.87 10.62 -2.94
C LEU A 139 -10.66 10.97 -3.82
N HIS A 140 -10.41 12.27 -4.05
CA HIS A 140 -9.26 12.74 -4.82
C HIS A 140 -7.93 12.30 -4.20
N GLY A 141 -7.79 12.39 -2.88
CA GLY A 141 -6.59 11.93 -2.17
C GLY A 141 -6.35 10.43 -2.30
N VAL A 142 -7.40 9.61 -2.15
CA VAL A 142 -7.33 8.15 -2.32
C VAL A 142 -6.90 7.78 -3.73
N LYS A 143 -7.53 8.36 -4.76
CA LYS A 143 -7.15 8.12 -6.17
C LYS A 143 -5.72 8.54 -6.46
N ARG A 144 -5.27 9.67 -5.91
CA ARG A 144 -3.89 10.16 -6.08
C ARG A 144 -2.87 9.25 -5.41
N TRP A 145 -3.19 8.73 -4.22
CA TRP A 145 -2.35 7.74 -3.55
C TRP A 145 -2.22 6.47 -4.38
N GLN A 146 -3.35 5.94 -4.84
CA GLN A 146 -3.38 4.73 -5.66
C GLN A 146 -2.56 4.90 -6.95
N ALA A 147 -2.76 5.98 -7.70
CA ALA A 147 -2.01 6.25 -8.92
C ALA A 147 -0.48 6.36 -8.65
N ARG A 148 -0.09 6.92 -7.51
CA ARG A 148 1.33 6.97 -7.09
C ARG A 148 1.87 5.58 -6.76
N ALA A 149 1.11 4.78 -6.02
CA ALA A 149 1.48 3.40 -5.67
C ALA A 149 1.64 2.54 -6.93
N GLU A 150 0.71 2.62 -7.88
CA GLU A 150 0.78 1.92 -9.17
C GLU A 150 1.97 2.39 -10.01
N ARG A 151 2.21 3.71 -10.08
CA ARG A 151 3.40 4.27 -10.74
C ARG A 151 4.69 3.71 -10.12
N ARG A 152 4.75 3.67 -8.79
CA ARG A 152 5.92 3.15 -8.05
C ARG A 152 6.14 1.67 -8.33
N GLN A 153 5.11 0.84 -8.25
CA GLN A 153 5.19 -0.59 -8.57
C GLN A 153 5.69 -0.83 -9.99
N ARG A 154 5.23 -0.05 -10.97
CA ARG A 154 5.70 -0.15 -12.36
C ARG A 154 7.18 0.17 -12.49
N ILE A 155 7.65 1.21 -11.81
CA ILE A 155 9.07 1.60 -11.78
C ILE A 155 9.91 0.50 -11.13
N ASP A 156 9.49 -0.01 -9.98
CA ASP A 156 10.22 -1.03 -9.24
C ASP A 156 10.32 -2.34 -10.06
N ALA A 157 9.23 -2.75 -10.72
CA ALA A 157 9.22 -3.90 -11.63
C ALA A 157 10.15 -3.69 -12.83
N PHE A 158 10.15 -2.49 -13.42
CA PHE A 158 11.07 -2.15 -14.50
C PHE A 158 12.54 -2.23 -14.04
N LEU A 159 12.85 -1.64 -12.88
CA LEU A 159 14.20 -1.66 -12.32
C LEU A 159 14.68 -3.07 -12.02
N ALA A 160 13.83 -3.91 -11.42
CA ALA A 160 14.17 -5.31 -11.15
C ALA A 160 14.59 -6.04 -12.43
N ARG A 161 13.83 -5.86 -13.52
CA ARG A 161 14.17 -6.43 -14.82
C ARG A 161 15.50 -5.89 -15.36
N VAL A 162 15.68 -4.57 -15.37
CA VAL A 162 16.89 -3.95 -15.92
C VAL A 162 18.15 -4.32 -15.13
N LEU A 163 18.06 -4.37 -13.81
CA LEU A 163 19.19 -4.76 -12.97
C LEU A 163 19.56 -6.23 -13.19
N ALA A 164 18.58 -7.12 -13.32
CA ALA A 164 18.80 -8.52 -13.68
C ALA A 164 19.47 -8.68 -15.06
N GLU A 165 18.99 -7.96 -16.09
CA GLU A 165 19.59 -7.93 -17.44
C GLU A 165 21.08 -7.54 -17.40
N ASN A 166 21.47 -6.69 -16.45
CA ASN A 166 22.83 -6.18 -16.33
C ASN A 166 23.67 -6.92 -15.28
N GLY A 167 23.17 -8.01 -14.69
CA GLY A 167 23.85 -8.76 -13.65
C GLY A 167 24.17 -7.91 -12.40
N CYS A 168 23.24 -7.03 -12.02
CA CYS A 168 23.32 -6.21 -10.81
C CYS A 168 22.25 -6.68 -9.83
N ALA A 169 22.63 -6.87 -8.56
CA ALA A 169 21.67 -7.20 -7.53
C ALA A 169 20.79 -5.99 -7.16
N PRO A 170 19.47 -6.15 -6.95
CA PRO A 170 18.60 -5.05 -6.52
C PRO A 170 19.00 -4.50 -5.15
N GLU A 171 19.56 -5.32 -4.25
CA GLU A 171 20.06 -4.86 -2.94
C GLU A 171 21.25 -3.90 -3.08
N ALA A 172 22.01 -3.98 -4.17
CA ALA A 172 23.12 -3.05 -4.44
C ALA A 172 22.63 -1.61 -4.64
N LEU A 173 21.39 -1.41 -5.11
CA LEU A 173 20.77 -0.09 -5.22
C LEU A 173 20.34 0.44 -3.84
N ALA A 174 19.81 -0.43 -2.98
CA ALA A 174 19.29 -0.10 -1.66
C ALA A 174 20.39 0.16 -0.61
N SER A 175 21.51 -0.56 -0.71
CA SER A 175 22.55 -0.64 0.33
C SER A 175 23.31 0.66 0.63
N GLY A 176 23.03 1.79 -0.02
CA GLY A 176 23.71 3.07 0.25
C GLY A 176 25.23 3.05 0.04
N GLY A 177 25.79 1.91 -0.41
CA GLY A 177 27.20 1.59 -0.28
C GLY A 177 28.09 2.32 -1.26
N ARG A 178 29.35 2.53 -0.86
CA ARG A 178 30.42 3.10 -1.70
C ARG A 178 31.06 2.10 -2.67
N GLY A 179 30.55 0.86 -2.70
CA GLY A 179 31.08 -0.26 -3.49
C GLY A 179 30.93 -0.09 -5.01
N THR A 180 31.78 -0.78 -5.76
CA THR A 180 31.78 -0.78 -7.24
C THR A 180 30.47 -1.27 -7.82
N GLU A 181 29.87 -2.30 -7.22
CA GLU A 181 28.57 -2.85 -7.62
C GLU A 181 27.43 -1.86 -7.43
N ALA A 182 27.35 -1.20 -6.26
CA ALA A 182 26.34 -0.17 -6.00
C ALA A 182 26.45 1.03 -6.96
N ARG A 183 27.68 1.44 -7.32
CA ARG A 183 27.91 2.48 -8.33
C ARG A 183 27.45 2.03 -9.72
N ARG A 184 27.73 0.77 -10.09
CA ARG A 184 27.29 0.17 -11.36
C ARG A 184 25.77 0.09 -11.42
N ALA A 185 25.12 -0.45 -10.39
CA ALA A 185 23.67 -0.55 -10.28
C ALA A 185 22.98 0.82 -10.36
N ARG A 186 23.49 1.84 -9.63
CA ARG A 186 22.97 3.21 -9.73
C ARG A 186 23.14 3.80 -11.13
N ARG A 187 24.28 3.56 -11.78
CA ARG A 187 24.51 4.02 -13.15
C ARG A 187 23.48 3.43 -14.10
N VAL A 188 23.34 2.10 -14.09
CA VAL A 188 22.38 1.37 -14.92
C VAL A 188 20.94 1.84 -14.66
N ALA A 189 20.56 1.99 -13.39
CA ALA A 189 19.22 2.44 -13.00
C ALA A 189 18.92 3.86 -13.49
N ILE A 190 19.81 4.82 -13.23
CA ILE A 190 19.61 6.22 -13.67
C ILE A 190 19.47 6.28 -15.19
N GLN A 191 20.36 5.61 -15.92
CA GLN A 191 20.33 5.61 -17.38
C GLN A 191 19.02 5.01 -17.90
N ALA A 192 18.63 3.84 -17.43
CA ALA A 192 17.42 3.17 -17.90
C ALA A 192 16.14 3.94 -17.56
N LEU A 193 16.05 4.55 -16.37
CA LEU A 193 14.87 5.33 -15.98
C LEU A 193 14.74 6.60 -16.83
N THR A 194 15.84 7.28 -17.15
CA THR A 194 15.81 8.49 -17.97
C THR A 194 15.60 8.18 -19.45
N GLU A 195 16.35 7.25 -20.03
CA GLU A 195 16.36 7.02 -21.48
C GLU A 195 15.23 6.11 -21.95
N ARG A 196 14.92 5.04 -21.20
CA ARG A 196 13.92 4.04 -21.63
C ARG A 196 12.52 4.35 -21.11
N MET A 197 12.40 4.91 -19.90
CA MET A 197 11.10 5.26 -19.30
C MET A 197 10.75 6.75 -19.41
N GLY A 198 11.68 7.62 -19.78
CA GLY A 198 11.44 9.06 -19.91
C GLY A 198 11.19 9.78 -18.59
N LEU A 199 11.70 9.26 -17.46
CA LEU A 199 11.52 9.92 -16.16
C LEU A 199 12.36 11.19 -16.06
N SER A 200 11.80 12.19 -15.38
CA SER A 200 12.53 13.41 -15.04
C SER A 200 13.65 13.13 -14.04
N ALA A 201 14.70 13.95 -14.03
CA ALA A 201 15.81 13.79 -13.07
C ALA A 201 15.35 13.86 -11.60
N ALA A 202 14.25 14.56 -11.33
CA ALA A 202 13.64 14.62 -10.00
C ALA A 202 13.00 13.28 -9.61
N ASP A 203 12.18 12.70 -10.49
CA ASP A 203 11.55 11.39 -10.27
C ASP A 203 12.61 10.28 -10.12
N VAL A 204 13.67 10.32 -10.94
CA VAL A 204 14.79 9.38 -10.83
C VAL A 204 15.51 9.53 -9.50
N GLY A 205 15.71 10.78 -9.04
CA GLY A 205 16.31 11.07 -7.74
C GLY A 205 15.51 10.48 -6.59
N GLU A 206 14.19 10.63 -6.60
CA GLU A 206 13.28 10.05 -5.60
C GLU A 206 13.40 8.52 -5.53
N VAL A 207 13.50 7.86 -6.68
CA VAL A 207 13.58 6.39 -6.77
C VAL A 207 14.95 5.87 -6.31
N VAL A 208 16.04 6.53 -6.71
CA VAL A 208 17.42 6.06 -6.46
C VAL A 208 18.02 6.62 -5.16
N GLY A 209 17.27 7.46 -4.43
CA GLY A 209 17.72 8.11 -3.20
C GLY A 209 18.86 9.11 -3.44
N LEU A 210 18.71 9.96 -4.47
CA LEU A 210 19.67 11.00 -4.85
C LEU A 210 18.95 12.34 -5.02
N SER A 211 19.67 13.44 -4.83
CA SER A 211 19.12 14.74 -5.20
C SER A 211 18.98 14.86 -6.72
N ARG A 212 18.00 15.66 -7.17
CA ARG A 212 17.81 16.01 -8.59
C ARG A 212 19.13 16.46 -9.23
N ASP A 213 19.87 17.33 -8.53
CA ASP A 213 21.11 17.90 -9.05
C ASP A 213 22.21 16.84 -9.18
N ALA A 214 22.29 15.89 -8.24
CA ALA A 214 23.24 14.79 -8.33
C ALA A 214 22.94 13.88 -9.53
N VAL A 215 21.66 13.68 -9.86
CA VAL A 215 21.24 12.95 -11.07
C VAL A 215 21.63 13.73 -12.32
N GLN A 216 21.30 15.04 -12.38
CA GLN A 216 21.64 15.90 -13.51
C GLN A 216 23.16 15.96 -13.75
N GLN A 217 23.96 16.17 -12.71
CA GLN A 217 25.42 16.20 -12.82
C GLN A 217 26.00 14.91 -13.40
N ARG A 218 25.43 13.74 -13.06
CA ARG A 218 25.84 12.44 -13.61
C ARG A 218 25.46 12.31 -15.08
N LEU A 219 24.23 12.63 -15.44
CA LEU A 219 23.76 12.62 -16.82
C LEU A 219 24.63 13.55 -17.70
N SER A 220 24.92 14.77 -17.23
CA SER A 220 25.78 15.72 -17.95
C SER A 220 27.23 15.27 -18.08
N ARG A 221 27.76 14.50 -17.11
CA ARG A 221 29.09 13.87 -17.24
C ARG A 221 29.08 12.75 -18.27
N TRP A 222 28.02 11.95 -18.34
CA TRP A 222 27.90 10.87 -19.32
C TRP A 222 27.74 11.38 -20.74
N ARG A 223 26.86 12.35 -20.99
CA ARG A 223 26.69 12.93 -22.33
C ARG A 223 28.01 13.50 -22.89
N ARG A 224 28.80 14.16 -22.04
CA ARG A 224 30.15 14.63 -22.40
C ARG A 224 31.11 13.48 -22.72
N ALA A 225 31.07 12.39 -21.94
CA ALA A 225 31.92 11.23 -22.17
C ALA A 225 31.52 10.42 -23.41
N SER A 226 30.23 10.43 -23.79
CA SER A 226 29.70 9.76 -24.98
C SER A 226 29.85 10.57 -26.27
N GLY A 227 30.36 11.80 -26.21
CA GLY A 227 30.48 12.68 -27.39
C GLY A 227 29.16 13.29 -27.88
N GLU A 228 28.09 13.20 -27.09
CA GLU A 228 26.73 13.59 -27.46
C GLU A 228 26.45 15.10 -27.26
N GLY A 229 27.51 15.92 -27.27
CA GLY A 229 27.49 17.32 -26.85
C GLY A 229 27.92 18.34 -27.90
N ASP A 230 28.33 17.91 -29.10
CA ASP A 230 28.70 18.80 -30.21
C ASP A 230 27.77 18.56 -31.42
N LEU A 231 26.53 19.06 -31.33
CA LEU A 231 25.67 19.42 -32.46
C LEU A 231 24.74 20.58 -32.07
#